data_AF-A0A3R9L4G9-F1
#
_entry.id   AF-A0A3R9L4G9-F1
#
_cell.length_a   1.000
_cell.length_b   1.000
_cell.length_c   1.000
_cell.angle_alpha   90.00
_cell.angle_beta   90.00
_cell.angle_gamma   90.00
#
_symmetry.space_group_name_H-M   'P 1'
#
loop_
_entity.id
_entity.type
_entity.pdbx_description
1 polymer ?
#
loop_
_entity_poly.entity_id
_entity_poly.type
_entity_poly.pdbx_seq_one_letter_code
_entity_poly.pdbx_strand_id
1 'polypeptide(L)'
;MKSLKGLLFIIASFILTLFAWMNTSPQFMIPGLALTSLSLTFILATRLPLLESWFHGLEKVYTIHKFTAFLSIILLIFHNFSMGGLWGSRLAAQFGNLAIYIFISIILVAYLGKYIQYEAWR
;
A
#
# COMPACT_ATOMS: atom_id res chain seq x y z
N MET A 1 -5.88 -17.20 -19.14
CA MET A 1 -6.86 -16.08 -19.18
C MET A 1 -6.36 -14.91 -18.33
N LYS A 2 -6.49 -13.67 -18.81
CA LYS A 2 -6.13 -12.45 -18.06
C LYS A 2 -7.04 -12.32 -16.82
N SER A 3 -6.50 -11.94 -15.66
CA SER A 3 -7.23 -11.79 -14.39
C SER A 3 -8.06 -10.50 -14.38
N LEU A 4 -9.06 -10.41 -15.26
CA LEU A 4 -9.79 -9.17 -15.52
C LEU A 4 -10.43 -8.61 -14.25
N LYS A 5 -11.06 -9.46 -13.42
CA LYS A 5 -11.68 -9.05 -12.15
C LYS A 5 -10.66 -8.46 -11.17
N GLY A 6 -9.55 -9.18 -10.96
CA GLY A 6 -8.48 -8.71 -10.08
C GLY A 6 -7.86 -7.39 -10.57
N LEU A 7 -7.61 -7.28 -11.88
CA LEU A 7 -7.06 -6.06 -12.47
C LEU A 7 -8.04 -4.88 -12.35
N LEU A 8 -9.33 -5.11 -12.62
CA LEU A 8 -10.38 -4.10 -12.44
C LEU A 8 -10.47 -3.64 -10.99
N PHE A 9 -10.36 -4.54 -10.01
CA PHE A 9 -10.36 -4.19 -8.59
C PHE A 9 -9.21 -3.24 -8.23
N ILE A 10 -7.99 -3.54 -8.70
CA ILE A 10 -6.81 -2.68 -8.47
C ILE A 10 -7.00 -1.32 -9.16
N ILE A 11 -7.33 -1.33 -10.46
CA ILE A 11 -7.48 -0.09 -11.25
C ILE A 11 -8.60 0.79 -10.69
N ALA A 12 -9.76 0.21 -10.37
CA ALA A 12 -10.90 0.93 -9.82
C ALA A 12 -10.55 1.61 -8.49
N SER A 13 -9.77 0.93 -7.63
CA SER A 13 -9.32 1.48 -6.35
C SER A 13 -8.44 2.72 -6.54
N PHE A 14 -7.49 2.68 -7.49
CA PHE A 14 -6.66 3.84 -7.84
C PHE A 14 -7.46 4.96 -8.50
N ILE A 15 -8.34 4.63 -9.45
CA ILE A 15 -9.20 5.60 -10.14
C ILE A 15 -10.10 6.32 -9.12
N LEU A 16 -10.75 5.59 -8.21
CA LEU A 16 -11.59 6.17 -7.18
C LEU A 16 -10.80 7.13 -6.28
N THR A 17 -9.58 6.74 -5.90
CA THR A 17 -8.68 7.58 -5.10
C THR A 17 -8.31 8.88 -5.83
N LEU A 18 -7.96 8.78 -7.12
CA LEU A 18 -7.68 9.95 -7.96
C LEU A 18 -8.89 10.88 -8.04
N PHE A 19 -10.06 10.34 -8.40
CA PHE A 19 -11.28 11.12 -8.50
C PHE A 19 -11.64 11.81 -7.17
N ALA A 20 -11.54 11.11 -6.04
CA ALA A 20 -11.85 11.69 -4.74
C ALA A 20 -10.96 12.91 -4.43
N TRP A 21 -9.64 12.77 -4.57
CA TRP A 21 -8.70 13.83 -4.20
C TRP A 21 -8.62 14.96 -5.22
N MET A 22 -8.74 14.66 -6.52
CA MET A 22 -8.78 15.69 -7.56
C MET A 22 -9.94 16.67 -7.36
N ASN A 23 -11.08 16.19 -6.87
CA ASN A 23 -12.29 17.02 -6.69
C ASN A 23 -12.41 17.68 -5.32
N THR A 24 -11.52 17.37 -4.37
CA THR A 24 -11.62 17.89 -2.99
C THR A 24 -10.35 18.62 -2.54
N SER A 25 -9.19 18.01 -2.71
CA SER A 25 -7.92 18.52 -2.21
C SER A 25 -6.76 17.81 -2.94
N PRO A 26 -6.34 18.32 -4.11
CA PRO A 26 -5.33 17.68 -4.96
C PRO A 26 -3.99 17.43 -4.27
N GLN A 27 -3.64 18.19 -3.23
CA GLN A 27 -2.44 17.99 -2.42
C GLN A 27 -2.40 16.63 -1.70
N PHE A 28 -3.55 15.99 -1.48
CA PHE A 28 -3.65 14.65 -0.90
C PHE A 28 -3.64 13.52 -1.93
N MET A 29 -3.47 13.84 -3.22
CA MET A 29 -3.49 12.82 -4.27
C MET A 29 -2.37 11.79 -4.09
N ILE A 30 -1.11 12.20 -3.94
CA ILE A 30 0.00 11.26 -3.73
C ILE A 30 -0.14 10.51 -2.38
N PRO A 31 -0.42 11.18 -1.24
CA PRO A 31 -0.71 10.49 0.02
C PRO A 31 -1.84 9.47 -0.08
N GLY A 32 -2.93 9.83 -0.75
CA GLY A 32 -4.07 8.95 -0.98
C GLY A 32 -3.70 7.72 -1.78
N LEU A 33 -2.96 7.89 -2.88
CA LEU A 33 -2.47 6.77 -3.68
C LEU A 33 -1.52 5.87 -2.88
N ALA A 34 -0.66 6.44 -2.03
CA ALA A 34 0.23 5.67 -1.15
C ALA A 34 -0.58 4.77 -0.21
N LEU A 35 -1.62 5.32 0.44
CA LEU A 35 -2.52 4.57 1.32
C LEU A 35 -3.33 3.52 0.57
N THR A 36 -3.84 3.82 -0.62
CA THR A 36 -4.55 2.85 -1.46
C THR A 36 -3.65 1.69 -1.86
N SER A 37 -2.42 1.97 -2.30
CA SER A 37 -1.44 0.93 -2.65
C SER A 37 -1.06 0.07 -1.44
N LEU A 38 -0.88 0.69 -0.26
CA LEU A 38 -0.59 -0.02 0.98
C LEU A 38 -1.77 -0.88 1.43
N SER A 39 -3.00 -0.36 1.38
CA SER A 39 -4.22 -1.09 1.71
C SER A 39 -4.40 -2.32 0.82
N LEU A 40 -4.23 -2.15 -0.50
CA LEU A 40 -4.26 -3.27 -1.45
C LEU A 40 -3.19 -4.32 -1.14
N THR A 41 -2.00 -3.90 -0.73
CA THR A 41 -0.93 -4.83 -0.30
C THR A 41 -1.41 -5.73 0.84
N PHE A 42 -2.00 -5.15 1.89
CA PHE A 42 -2.52 -5.94 3.02
C PHE A 42 -3.72 -6.81 2.63
N ILE A 43 -4.66 -6.28 1.84
CA ILE A 43 -5.80 -7.05 1.34
C ILE A 43 -5.32 -8.28 0.57
N LEU A 44 -4.34 -8.13 -0.33
CA LEU A 44 -3.81 -9.24 -1.12
C LEU A 44 -3.02 -10.24 -0.26
N ALA A 45 -2.39 -9.78 0.83
CA ALA A 45 -1.67 -10.64 1.78
C ALA A 45 -2.60 -11.60 2.55
N THR A 46 -3.90 -11.32 2.62
CA THR A 46 -4.88 -12.18 3.31
C THR A 46 -5.10 -13.53 2.63
N ARG A 47 -4.75 -13.67 1.34
CA ARG A 47 -4.93 -14.90 0.53
C ARG A 47 -6.36 -15.44 0.56
N LEU A 48 -7.37 -14.55 0.62
CA LEU A 48 -8.77 -14.95 0.59
C LEU A 48 -9.09 -15.73 -0.71
N PRO A 49 -9.89 -16.82 -0.65
CA PRO A 49 -10.27 -17.60 -1.83
C PRO A 49 -10.92 -16.77 -2.94
N LEU A 50 -11.67 -15.72 -2.57
CA LEU A 50 -12.26 -14.78 -3.53
C LEU A 50 -11.19 -14.06 -4.37
N LEU A 51 -10.14 -13.56 -3.71
CA LEU A 51 -9.04 -12.88 -4.39
C LEU A 51 -8.27 -13.88 -5.25
N GLU A 52 -7.99 -15.08 -4.74
CA GLU A 52 -7.36 -16.13 -5.53
C GLU A 52 -8.15 -16.43 -6.82
N SER A 53 -9.47 -16.56 -6.72
CA SER A 53 -10.37 -16.73 -7.87
C SER A 53 -10.29 -15.56 -8.85
N TRP A 54 -10.26 -14.31 -8.36
CA TRP A 54 -10.20 -13.12 -9.22
C TRP A 54 -8.86 -12.94 -9.93
N PHE A 55 -7.77 -13.38 -9.29
CA PHE A 55 -6.41 -13.30 -9.82
C PHE A 55 -5.97 -14.57 -10.56
N HIS A 56 -6.78 -15.63 -10.57
CA HIS A 56 -6.47 -16.93 -11.16
C HIS A 56 -5.24 -17.60 -10.52
N GLY A 57 -5.24 -17.68 -9.19
CA GLY A 57 -4.23 -18.38 -8.39
C GLY A 57 -3.37 -17.47 -7.50
N LEU A 58 -2.82 -18.06 -6.44
CA LEU A 58 -2.03 -17.35 -5.44
C LEU A 58 -0.73 -16.74 -5.97
N GLU A 59 -0.11 -17.33 -7.00
CA GLU A 59 1.11 -16.78 -7.61
C GLU A 59 0.89 -15.37 -8.15
N LYS A 60 -0.26 -15.14 -8.80
CA LYS A 60 -0.62 -13.81 -9.31
C LYS A 60 -1.01 -12.86 -8.19
N VAL A 61 -1.76 -13.32 -7.19
CA VAL A 61 -2.04 -12.52 -5.98
C VAL A 61 -0.74 -12.03 -5.35
N TYR A 62 0.25 -12.92 -5.20
CA TYR A 62 1.54 -12.60 -4.62
C TYR A 62 2.37 -11.65 -5.49
N THR A 63 2.32 -11.82 -6.82
CA THR A 63 2.97 -10.89 -7.76
C THR A 63 2.41 -9.48 -7.64
N ILE A 64 1.08 -9.35 -7.61
CA ILE A 64 0.42 -8.05 -7.47
C ILE A 64 0.66 -7.46 -6.08
N HIS A 65 0.63 -8.27 -5.02
CA HIS A 65 0.99 -7.84 -3.66
C HIS A 65 2.37 -7.20 -3.60
N LYS A 66 3.39 -7.85 -4.19
CA LYS A 66 4.74 -7.27 -4.26
C LYS A 66 4.77 -5.95 -5.03
N PHE A 67 4.06 -5.91 -6.15
CA PHE A 67 3.95 -4.69 -6.95
C PHE A 67 3.32 -3.54 -6.17
N THR A 68 2.18 -3.77 -5.50
CA THR A 68 1.51 -2.75 -4.68
C THR A 68 2.34 -2.35 -3.46
N ALA A 69 3.10 -3.28 -2.88
CA ALA A 69 4.01 -2.98 -1.79
C ALA A 69 5.12 -2.03 -2.25
N PHE A 70 5.79 -2.36 -3.36
CA PHE A 70 6.85 -1.54 -3.94
C PHE A 70 6.34 -0.16 -4.38
N LEU A 71 5.17 -0.12 -5.03
CA LEU A 71 4.53 1.13 -5.43
C LEU A 71 4.18 2.00 -4.22
N SER A 72 3.73 1.41 -3.10
CA SER A 72 3.44 2.16 -1.87
C SER A 72 4.67 2.83 -1.30
N ILE A 73 5.85 2.18 -1.35
CA ILE A 73 7.12 2.75 -0.90
C ILE A 73 7.50 3.94 -1.79
N ILE A 74 7.40 3.79 -3.12
CA ILE A 74 7.68 4.89 -4.05
C ILE A 74 6.77 6.09 -3.77
N LEU A 75 5.46 5.86 -3.62
CA LEU A 75 4.50 6.93 -3.36
C LEU A 75 4.72 7.58 -1.99
N LEU A 76 5.15 6.81 -0.98
CA LEU A 76 5.51 7.34 0.32
C LEU A 76 6.74 8.26 0.26
N ILE A 77 7.73 7.98 -0.59
CA ILE A 77 8.86 8.89 -0.84
C ILE A 77 8.34 10.22 -1.40
N PHE A 78 7.35 10.18 -2.28
CA PHE A 78 6.75 11.39 -2.86
C PHE A 78 5.73 12.10 -1.96
N HIS A 79 5.32 11.48 -0.85
CA HIS A 79 4.31 12.00 0.06
C HIS A 79 4.64 13.42 0.56
N ASN A 80 5.88 13.64 1.00
CA ASN A 80 6.29 14.93 1.58
C ASN A 80 6.28 16.07 0.56
N PHE A 81 6.64 15.79 -0.70
CA PHE A 81 6.58 16.80 -1.76
C PHE A 81 5.13 17.23 -2.03
N SER A 82 4.18 16.28 -2.00
CA SER A 82 2.76 16.55 -2.21
C SER A 82 2.13 17.34 -1.06
N MET A 83 2.59 17.12 0.17
CA MET A 83 2.04 17.76 1.38
C MET A 83 2.54 19.20 1.62
N GLY A 84 3.53 19.68 0.86
CA GLY A 84 3.97 21.08 0.92
C GLY A 84 4.54 21.53 2.27
N GLY A 85 5.11 20.62 3.07
CA GLY A 85 5.76 20.98 4.33
C GLY A 85 4.83 21.18 5.54
N LEU A 86 3.60 20.67 5.50
CA LEU A 86 2.68 20.63 6.65
C LEU A 86 3.15 19.64 7.74
N TRP A 87 4.29 19.94 8.36
CA TRP A 87 4.81 19.27 9.57
C TRP A 87 4.43 20.11 10.80
N GLY A 88 3.14 20.22 11.07
CA GLY A 88 2.64 20.89 12.27
C GLY A 88 2.58 19.94 13.48
N SER A 89 2.52 20.49 14.69
CA SER A 89 2.31 19.79 15.98
C SER A 89 0.93 19.11 16.14
N ARG A 90 0.23 18.87 15.03
CA ARG A 90 -1.11 18.29 15.01
C ARG A 90 -1.04 16.77 15.08
N LEU A 91 -2.01 16.17 15.76
CA LEU A 91 -2.11 14.73 15.99
C LEU A 91 -1.92 13.87 14.73
N ALA A 92 -2.45 14.31 13.58
CA ALA A 92 -2.30 13.60 12.31
C ALA A 92 -0.83 13.49 11.83
N ALA A 93 -0.02 14.53 12.03
CA ALA A 93 1.40 14.50 11.68
C ALA A 93 2.19 13.56 12.61
N GLN A 94 1.84 13.53 13.90
CA GLN A 94 2.44 12.59 14.86
C GLN A 94 2.12 11.14 14.50
N PHE A 95 0.86 10.84 14.17
CA PHE A 95 0.47 9.51 13.68
C PHE A 95 1.15 9.15 12.36
N GLY A 96 1.30 10.12 11.44
CA GLY A 96 2.05 9.93 10.21
C GLY A 96 3.51 9.53 10.46
N ASN A 97 4.19 10.22 11.38
CA ASN A 97 5.57 9.90 11.76
C ASN A 97 5.69 8.52 12.40
N LEU A 98 4.79 8.21 13.35
CA LEU A 98 4.73 6.89 13.98
C LEU A 98 4.50 5.79 12.93
N ALA A 99 3.56 6.00 12.01
CA ALA A 99 3.26 5.05 10.94
C ALA A 99 4.47 4.82 10.03
N ILE A 100 5.24 5.86 9.69
CA ILE A 100 6.47 5.73 8.92
C ILE A 100 7.51 4.90 9.69
N TYR A 101 7.70 5.14 10.99
CA TYR A 101 8.63 4.35 11.80
C TYR A 101 8.23 2.86 11.86
N ILE A 102 6.94 2.57 12.06
CA ILE A 102 6.42 1.20 12.04
C ILE A 102 6.59 0.58 10.65
N PHE A 103 6.30 1.33 9.58
CA PHE A 103 6.43 0.85 8.21
C PHE A 103 7.88 0.48 7.85
N ILE A 104 8.84 1.35 8.21
CA ILE A 104 10.28 1.05 8.07
C ILE A 104 10.67 -0.18 8.89
N SER A 105 10.12 -0.33 10.09
CA SER A 105 10.37 -1.50 10.95
C SER A 105 9.86 -2.80 10.30
N ILE A 106 8.68 -2.76 9.67
CA ILE A 106 8.13 -3.91 8.92
C ILE A 106 9.04 -4.27 7.73
N ILE A 107 9.53 -3.27 6.99
CA ILE A 107 10.49 -3.51 5.89
C ILE A 107 11.78 -4.16 6.42
N LEU A 108 12.29 -3.68 7.55
CA LEU A 108 13.48 -4.25 8.20
C LEU A 108 13.24 -5.72 8.60
N VAL A 109 12.12 -6.01 9.27
CA VAL A 109 11.74 -7.38 9.66
C VAL A 109 11.58 -8.28 8.42
N ALA A 110 10.97 -7.77 7.34
CA ALA A 110 10.86 -8.49 6.08
C ALA A 110 12.23 -8.82 5.47
N TYR A 111 13.19 -7.90 5.54
CA TYR A 111 14.57 -8.13 5.09
C TYR A 111 15.32 -9.14 5.96
N LEU A 112 15.14 -9.05 7.28
CA LEU A 112 15.79 -9.93 8.25
C LEU A 112 15.16 -11.32 8.29
N GLY A 113 13.98 -11.53 7.71
CA GLY A 113 13.22 -12.78 7.73
C GLY A 113 14.00 -14.05 7.41
N LYS A 114 15.05 -13.96 6.58
CA LYS A 114 15.95 -15.09 6.28
C LYS A 114 16.82 -15.55 7.45
N TYR A 115 16.95 -14.74 8.50
CA TYR A 115 17.80 -14.99 9.67
C TYR A 115 16.99 -15.24 10.96
N ILE A 116 15.66 -15.18 10.91
CA ILE A 116 14.76 -15.32 12.05
C ILE A 116 13.92 -16.58 11.87
N GLN A 117 13.55 -17.22 12.98
CA GLN A 117 12.61 -18.34 12.93
C GLN A 117 11.27 -17.90 12.34
N TYR A 118 10.62 -18.77 11.58
CA TYR A 118 9.41 -18.45 10.84
C TYR A 118 8.29 -17.95 11.75
N GLU A 119 8.15 -18.53 12.94
CA GLU A 119 7.15 -18.17 13.94
C GLU A 119 7.38 -16.78 14.53
N ALA A 120 8.63 -16.35 14.66
CA ALA A 120 8.99 -15.01 15.14
C ALA A 120 8.97 -13.96 14.03
N TRP A 121 9.16 -14.39 12.77
CA TRP A 121 9.06 -13.53 11.61
C TRP A 121 7.61 -13.22 11.22
N ARG A 122 6.69 -14.19 11.41
CA ARG A 122 5.26 -14.07 11.12
C ARG A 122 4.55 -13.12 12.09
#